data_AF-A0A7W1JFE3-F1
#
_entry.id   AF-A0A7W1JFE3-F1
#
_cell.length_a   1.000
_cell.length_b   1.000
_cell.length_c   1.000
_cell.angle_alpha   90.00
_cell.angle_beta   90.00
_cell.angle_gamma   90.00
#
_symmetry.space_group_name_H-M   'P 1'
#
loop_
_entity.id
_entity.type
_entity.pdbx_description
1 polymer ?
#
loop_
_entity_poly.entity_id
_entity_poly.type
_entity_poly.pdbx_seq_one_letter_code
_entity_poly.pdbx_strand_id
1 'polypeptide(L)'
;LSAPVAFCYWLLARAVLGSWQAAVYLLVGLVAGYFSYEWLHYQAHHGAPRLRPLRYLRKYHLLHHHRTPELRFGVTSPVVDYLFGTFRPVDRGARHEPK
;
A
#
# COMPACT_ATOMS: atom_id res chain seq x y z
N LEU A 1 2.97 1.88 12.51
CA LEU A 1 2.13 2.92 13.12
C LEU A 1 2.50 3.02 14.60
N SER A 2 3.12 4.12 15.03
CA SER A 2 3.52 4.29 16.44
C SER A 2 2.33 4.76 17.29
N ALA A 3 2.40 4.53 18.61
CA ALA A 3 1.34 4.95 19.53
C ALA A 3 1.05 6.47 19.50
N PRO A 4 2.06 7.37 19.45
CA PRO A 4 1.79 8.81 19.32
C PRO A 4 1.06 9.17 18.02
N VAL A 5 1.46 8.57 16.89
CA VAL A 5 0.82 8.84 15.59
C VAL A 5 -0.61 8.30 15.55
N ALA A 6 -0.85 7.11 16.10
CA ALA A 6 -2.19 6.54 16.24
C ALA A 6 -3.10 7.43 17.10
N PHE A 7 -2.58 7.97 18.20
CA PHE A 7 -3.33 8.89 19.05
C PHE A 7 -3.69 10.19 18.33
N CYS A 8 -2.75 10.77 17.58
CA CYS A 8 -3.03 11.95 16.74
C CYS A 8 -4.12 11.69 15.69
N TYR A 9 -4.09 10.53 15.00
CA TYR A 9 -5.14 10.17 14.06
C TYR A 9 -6.49 9.99 14.73
N TRP A 10 -6.53 9.41 15.93
CA TRP A 10 -7.75 9.24 16.68
C TRP A 10 -8.35 10.60 17.11
N LEU A 11 -7.52 11.54 17.59
CA LEU A 11 -7.97 12.90 17.92
C LEU A 11 -8.53 13.63 16.70
N LEU A 12 -7.84 13.54 15.56
CA LEU A 12 -8.31 14.13 14.30
C LEU A 12 -9.64 13.53 13.86
N ALA A 13 -9.75 12.20 13.88
CA ALA A 13 -11.00 11.50 13.56
C ALA A 13 -12.14 11.91 14.49
N ARG A 14 -11.86 12.05 15.79
CA ARG A 14 -12.84 12.49 16.79
C ARG A 14 -13.33 13.91 16.54
N ALA A 15 -12.43 14.80 16.12
CA ALA A 15 -12.74 16.18 15.78
C ALA A 15 -13.58 16.29 14.50
N VAL A 16 -13.24 15.54 13.46
CA VAL A 16 -13.94 15.57 12.17
C VAL A 16 -15.31 14.87 12.23
N LEU A 17 -15.39 13.72 12.90
CA LEU A 17 -16.61 12.89 12.90
C LEU A 17 -17.57 13.24 14.04
N GLY A 18 -17.14 13.98 15.05
CA GLY A 18 -17.98 14.35 16.19
C GLY A 18 -18.40 13.17 17.10
N SER A 19 -18.00 11.94 16.79
CA SER A 19 -18.35 10.71 17.52
C SER A 19 -17.12 9.96 18.01
N TRP A 20 -17.13 9.55 19.28
CA TRP A 20 -16.09 8.70 19.88
C TRP A 20 -16.05 7.33 19.19
N GLN A 21 -17.21 6.70 19.02
CA GLN A 21 -17.35 5.36 18.45
C GLN A 21 -16.86 5.35 17.00
N ALA A 22 -17.28 6.33 16.19
CA ALA A 22 -16.84 6.44 14.81
C ALA A 22 -15.32 6.64 14.70
N ALA A 23 -14.73 7.47 15.57
CA ALA A 23 -13.28 7.66 15.62
C ALA A 23 -12.53 6.38 16.00
N VAL A 24 -13.05 5.61 16.96
CA VAL A 24 -12.48 4.31 17.34
C VAL A 24 -12.57 3.31 16.18
N TYR A 25 -13.72 3.20 15.50
CA TYR A 25 -13.87 2.31 14.36
C TYR A 25 -12.93 2.67 13.21
N LEU A 26 -12.78 3.96 12.92
CA LEU A 26 -11.82 4.43 11.92
C LEU A 26 -10.38 4.08 12.31
N LEU A 27 -10.00 4.31 13.57
CA LEU A 27 -8.67 3.95 14.07
C LEU A 27 -8.40 2.45 13.94
N VAL A 28 -9.35 1.60 14.35
CA VAL A 28 -9.24 0.15 14.22
C VAL A 28 -9.06 -0.26 12.75
N GLY A 29 -9.83 0.33 11.84
CA GLY A 29 -9.69 0.13 10.41
C GLY A 29 -8.31 0.53 9.87
N LEU A 30 -7.80 1.70 10.28
CA LEU A 30 -6.46 2.18 9.91
C LEU A 30 -5.35 1.26 10.43
N VAL A 31 -5.46 0.79 11.68
CA VAL A 31 -4.50 -0.15 12.28
C VAL A 31 -4.51 -1.48 11.53
N ALA A 32 -5.70 -2.05 11.28
CA ALA A 32 -5.86 -3.30 10.54
C ALA A 32 -5.32 -3.18 9.10
N GLY A 33 -5.60 -2.06 8.44
CA GLY A 33 -5.08 -1.73 7.11
C GLY A 33 -3.56 -1.62 7.11
N TYR A 34 -2.97 -0.97 8.11
CA TYR A 34 -1.53 -0.86 8.28
C TYR A 34 -0.86 -2.24 8.47
N PHE A 35 -1.41 -3.10 9.33
CA PHE A 35 -0.87 -4.46 9.49
C PHE A 35 -1.00 -5.30 8.20
N SER A 36 -2.12 -5.14 7.48
CA SER A 36 -2.29 -5.80 6.18
C SER A 36 -1.26 -5.31 5.17
N TYR A 37 -0.96 -4.01 5.15
CA TYR A 37 0.11 -3.42 4.33
C TYR A 37 1.48 -4.02 4.68
N GLU A 38 1.86 -4.01 5.96
CA GLU A 38 3.17 -4.54 6.40
C GLU A 38 3.31 -6.03 6.06
N TRP A 39 2.25 -6.82 6.30
CA TRP A 39 2.24 -8.24 5.96
C TRP A 39 2.40 -8.47 4.46
N LEU A 40 1.63 -7.78 3.62
CA LEU A 40 1.72 -7.93 2.16
C LEU A 40 3.07 -7.45 1.63
N HIS A 41 3.62 -6.38 2.20
CA HIS A 41 4.94 -5.88 1.88
C HIS A 41 6.03 -6.91 2.20
N TYR A 42 5.99 -7.49 3.41
CA TYR A 42 6.88 -8.57 3.81
C TYR A 42 6.78 -9.78 2.88
N GLN A 43 5.55 -10.20 2.56
CA GLN A 43 5.31 -11.34 1.66
C GLN A 43 5.77 -11.07 0.22
N ALA A 44 5.74 -9.81 -0.25
CA ALA A 44 6.27 -9.43 -1.56
C ALA A 44 7.80 -9.59 -1.63
N HIS A 45 8.51 -9.22 -0.57
CA HIS A 45 9.97 -9.35 -0.51
C HIS A 45 10.41 -10.78 -0.22
N HIS A 46 9.88 -11.40 0.84
CA HIS A 46 10.40 -12.63 1.41
C HIS A 46 9.54 -13.87 1.17
N GLY A 47 8.27 -13.70 0.81
CA GLY A 47 7.33 -14.81 0.62
C GLY A 47 7.51 -15.55 -0.70
N ALA A 48 6.73 -16.61 -0.91
CA ALA A 48 6.55 -17.30 -2.19
C ALA A 48 5.05 -17.50 -2.48
N PRO A 49 4.32 -16.40 -2.81
CA PRO A 49 2.86 -16.44 -2.87
C PRO A 49 2.34 -17.38 -3.96
N ARG A 50 1.40 -18.26 -3.59
CA ARG A 50 0.75 -19.22 -4.51
C ARG A 50 -0.53 -18.70 -5.15
N LEU A 51 -1.11 -17.62 -4.61
CA LEU A 51 -2.32 -17.02 -5.16
C LEU A 51 -1.97 -16.02 -6.27
N ARG A 52 -2.74 -16.05 -7.36
CA ARG A 52 -2.56 -15.16 -8.52
C ARG A 52 -2.46 -13.67 -8.15
N PRO A 53 -3.38 -13.08 -7.35
CA PRO A 53 -3.29 -11.66 -6.99
C PRO A 53 -2.03 -11.33 -6.18
N LEU A 54 -1.64 -12.20 -5.26
CA LEU A 54 -0.42 -11.99 -4.46
C LEU A 54 0.85 -12.09 -5.30
N ARG A 55 0.90 -12.97 -6.31
CA ARG A 55 2.01 -13.00 -7.27
C ARG A 55 2.09 -11.73 -8.11
N TYR A 56 0.93 -11.22 -8.54
CA TYR A 56 0.86 -9.94 -9.25
C TYR A 56 1.41 -8.81 -8.39
N LEU A 57 0.92 -8.65 -7.15
CA LEU A 57 1.37 -7.61 -6.23
C LEU A 57 2.86 -7.72 -5.90
N ARG A 58 3.35 -8.95 -5.69
CA ARG A 58 4.79 -9.19 -5.54
C ARG A 58 5.59 -8.64 -6.72
N LYS A 59 5.22 -9.01 -7.94
CA LYS A 59 5.96 -8.56 -9.13
C LYS A 59 5.83 -7.06 -9.34
N TYR A 60 4.64 -6.50 -9.10
CA TYR A 60 4.36 -5.07 -9.17
C TYR A 60 5.27 -4.27 -8.22
N HIS A 61 5.39 -4.73 -6.97
CA HIS A 61 6.23 -4.14 -5.94
C HIS A 61 7.74 -4.30 -6.20
N LEU A 62 8.17 -5.47 -6.68
CA LEU A 62 9.58 -5.68 -7.01
C LEU A 62 10.04 -4.85 -8.21
N LEU A 63 9.14 -4.52 -9.15
CA LEU A 63 9.43 -3.57 -10.23
C LEU A 63 9.69 -2.15 -9.71
N HIS A 64 8.95 -1.71 -8.68
CA HIS A 64 9.21 -0.45 -7.98
C HIS A 64 10.64 -0.44 -7.41
N HIS A 65 11.01 -1.44 -6.61
CA HIS A 65 12.34 -1.46 -5.98
C HIS A 65 13.51 -1.63 -6.96
N HIS A 66 13.34 -2.37 -8.06
CA HIS A 66 14.47 -2.80 -8.89
C HIS A 66 14.54 -2.17 -10.28
N ARG A 67 13.48 -1.53 -10.77
CA ARG A 67 13.46 -0.99 -12.14
C ARG A 67 12.98 0.45 -12.25
N THR A 68 11.85 0.76 -11.62
CA THR A 68 11.18 2.06 -11.75
C THR A 68 10.71 2.53 -10.37
N PRO A 69 11.62 2.99 -9.50
CA PRO A 69 11.31 3.44 -8.14
C PRO A 69 10.38 4.67 -8.10
N GLU A 70 10.26 5.39 -9.20
CA GLU A 70 9.36 6.53 -9.37
C GLU A 70 7.91 6.14 -9.74
N LEU A 71 7.63 4.84 -9.88
CA LEU A 71 6.32 4.31 -10.25
C LEU A 71 5.90 3.19 -9.30
N ARG A 72 4.61 2.80 -9.31
CA ARG A 72 4.08 1.63 -8.59
C ARG A 72 4.27 1.70 -7.07
N PHE A 73 3.84 2.80 -6.46
CA PHE A 73 3.91 3.01 -5.01
C PHE A 73 2.92 2.14 -4.23
N GLY A 74 1.86 1.65 -4.88
CA GLY A 74 0.84 0.81 -4.26
C GLY A 74 1.33 -0.60 -3.96
N VAL A 75 1.39 -0.97 -2.68
CA VAL A 75 1.82 -2.30 -2.22
C VAL A 75 0.65 -3.27 -2.07
N THR A 76 -0.46 -2.83 -1.47
CA THR A 76 -1.66 -3.67 -1.26
C THR A 76 -2.55 -3.74 -2.49
N SER A 77 -2.55 -2.69 -3.32
CA SER A 77 -3.26 -2.61 -4.58
C SER A 77 -2.69 -1.49 -5.45
N PRO A 78 -2.86 -1.54 -6.78
CA PRO A 78 -2.46 -0.45 -7.68
C PRO A 78 -3.46 0.72 -7.71
N VAL A 79 -4.53 0.71 -6.90
CA VAL A 79 -5.62 1.70 -6.99
C VAL A 79 -5.10 3.12 -6.83
N VAL A 80 -4.27 3.37 -5.81
CA VAL A 80 -3.67 4.69 -5.58
C VAL A 80 -2.77 5.09 -6.74
N ASP A 81 -2.08 4.15 -7.38
CA ASP A 81 -1.25 4.47 -8.53
C ASP A 81 -2.04 4.89 -9.76
N TYR A 82 -3.27 4.39 -9.93
CA TYR A 82 -4.18 4.89 -10.96
C TYR A 82 -4.62 6.33 -10.65
N LEU A 83 -4.95 6.61 -9.39
CA LEU A 83 -5.40 7.94 -8.97
C LEU A 83 -4.31 9.01 -9.11
N PHE A 84 -3.05 8.65 -8.87
CA PHE A 84 -1.92 9.57 -8.92
C PHE A 84 -1.09 9.46 -10.21
N GLY A 85 -1.52 8.66 -11.20
CA GLY A 85 -0.85 8.55 -12.51
C GLY A 85 0.46 7.77 -12.52
N THR A 86 0.78 7.04 -11.44
CA THR A 86 2.02 6.27 -11.23
C THR A 86 1.87 4.80 -11.58
N PHE A 87 0.71 4.40 -12.12
CA PHE A 87 0.45 3.02 -12.54
C PHE A 87 1.20 2.68 -13.82
N ARG A 88 1.82 1.49 -13.85
CA ARG A 88 2.29 0.84 -15.07
C ARG A 88 2.08 -0.67 -15.04
N PRO A 89 1.71 -1.31 -16.17
CA PRO A 89 1.51 -2.75 -16.26
C PRO A 89 2.74 -3.56 -15.82
N VAL A 90 2.50 -4.81 -15.45
CA VAL A 90 3.51 -5.76 -14.95
C VAL A 90 4.20 -6.57 -16.07
N ASP A 91 3.63 -6.62 -17.29
CA ASP A 91 4.19 -7.23 -18.53
C ASP A 91 3.58 -6.56 -19.78
N ARG A 92 4.20 -6.45 -20.98
CA ARG A 92 5.43 -7.01 -21.58
C ARG A 92 6.32 -5.90 -22.17
N GLY A 93 7.64 -6.05 -22.04
CA GLY A 93 8.61 -5.28 -22.80
C GLY A 93 8.94 -3.95 -22.13
N ALA A 94 9.90 -3.99 -21.21
CA ALA A 94 10.81 -2.87 -21.04
C ALA A 94 11.54 -2.69 -22.39
N ARG A 95 10.89 -2.04 -23.36
CA ARG A 95 11.62 -1.31 -24.39
C ARG A 95 12.44 -0.32 -23.59
N HIS A 96 13.76 -0.48 -23.68
CA HIS A 96 14.72 0.54 -23.32
C HIS A 96 14.18 1.90 -23.78
N GLU A 97 13.77 2.74 -22.84
CA GLU A 97 13.89 4.17 -23.05
C GLU A 97 15.38 4.48 -22.88
N PRO A 98 16.09 4.89 -23.94
CA PRO A 98 17.43 5.41 -23.78
C PRO A 98 17.32 6.72 -22.98
N LYS A 99 18.24 6.87 -22.01
CA LYS A 99 18.48 8.15 -21.34
C LYS A 99 18.91 9.21 -22.33
#